data_AF-A0A9W7EGX6-F1
#
_entry.id   AF-A0A9W7EGX6-F1
#
_cell.length_a   1.000
_cell.length_b   1.000
_cell.length_c   1.000
_cell.angle_alpha   90.00
_cell.angle_beta   90.00
_cell.angle_gamma   90.00
#
_symmetry.space_group_name_H-M   'P 1'
#
loop_
_entity.id
_entity.type
_entity.pdbx_description
1 polymer ?
#
loop_
_entity_poly.entity_id
_entity_poly.type
_entity_poly.pdbx_seq_one_letter_code
_entity_poly.pdbx_strand_id
1 'polypeptide(L)'
;MFPDKQFLQEAEIKHGRMAMLAWTGDTGMGLGMHFPGYPVEPDFTKAFAAFSSAEPATTAAILLFISIAEGESVGWTGDNWRGKSTKEPGDLGLDYLGLKNKLSQEKLDRYKIVEMKNGRAAMIAMASLFAWKSIPGSVPLMDI
;
A
#
# COMPACT_ATOMS: atom_id res chain seq x y z
N MET A 1 15.98 -9.74 20.22
CA MET A 1 16.24 -10.19 18.84
C MET A 1 15.62 -9.17 17.90
N PHE A 2 16.38 -8.62 16.95
CA PHE A 2 15.90 -7.63 15.97
C PHE A 2 15.55 -8.31 14.64
N PRO A 3 14.69 -7.70 13.80
CA PRO A 3 14.39 -8.22 12.46
C PRO A 3 15.63 -8.20 11.56
N ASP A 4 15.77 -9.24 10.74
CA ASP A 4 16.77 -9.29 9.68
C ASP A 4 16.51 -8.26 8.57
N LYS A 5 17.55 -7.95 7.78
CA LYS A 5 17.46 -7.07 6.60
C LYS A 5 16.37 -7.51 5.63
N GLN A 6 16.18 -8.80 5.38
CA GLN A 6 15.14 -9.29 4.46
C GLN A 6 13.75 -8.86 4.90
N PHE A 7 13.44 -9.00 6.20
CA PHE A 7 12.18 -8.56 6.78
C PHE A 7 12.00 -7.04 6.65
N LEU A 8 13.04 -6.26 6.95
CA LEU A 8 12.98 -4.80 6.86
C LEU A 8 12.73 -4.31 5.43
N GLN A 9 13.37 -4.92 4.44
CA GLN A 9 13.18 -4.58 3.03
C GLN A 9 11.76 -4.89 2.55
N GLU A 10 11.23 -6.06 2.92
CA GLU A 10 9.85 -6.40 2.57
C GLU A 10 8.85 -5.50 3.28
N ALA A 11 9.09 -5.17 4.56
CA ALA A 11 8.26 -4.24 5.30
C ALA A 11 8.24 -2.85 4.63
N GLU A 12 9.39 -2.33 4.21
CA GLU A 12 9.49 -1.06 3.52
C GLU A 12 8.67 -1.06 2.20
N ILE A 13 8.81 -2.11 1.39
CA ILE A 13 8.07 -2.23 0.13
C ILE A 13 6.57 -2.35 0.38
N LYS A 14 6.15 -3.13 1.39
CA LYS A 14 4.74 -3.32 1.74
C LYS A 14 4.10 -2.00 2.19
N HIS A 15 4.72 -1.28 3.11
CA HIS A 15 4.23 0.04 3.55
C HIS A 15 4.23 1.04 2.40
N GLY A 16 5.25 1.02 1.53
CA GLY A 16 5.30 1.84 0.33
C GLY A 16 4.12 1.58 -0.62
N ARG A 17 3.82 0.32 -0.93
CA ARG A 17 2.68 -0.07 -1.78
C ARG A 17 1.34 0.33 -1.19
N MET A 18 1.14 0.07 0.11
CA MET A 18 -0.09 0.46 0.81
C MET A 18 -0.27 1.98 0.82
N ALA A 19 0.80 2.74 1.09
CA ALA A 19 0.76 4.20 1.09
C ALA A 19 0.50 4.79 -0.30
N MET A 20 1.07 4.21 -1.36
CA MET A 20 0.79 4.65 -2.73
C MET A 20 -0.70 4.50 -3.07
N LEU A 21 -1.30 3.36 -2.76
CA LEU A 21 -2.73 3.11 -3.00
C LEU A 21 -3.62 4.04 -2.15
N ALA A 22 -3.32 4.15 -0.85
CA ALA A 22 -4.08 4.98 0.08
C ALA A 22 -4.08 6.46 -0.33
N TRP A 23 -2.91 7.01 -0.68
CA TRP A 23 -2.79 8.42 -1.08
C TRP A 23 -3.54 8.71 -2.38
N THR A 24 -3.46 7.82 -3.38
CA THR A 24 -4.25 7.97 -4.61
C THR A 24 -5.75 7.81 -4.39
N GLY A 25 -6.17 6.97 -3.45
CA GLY A 25 -7.58 6.80 -3.11
C GLY A 25 -8.17 8.07 -2.49
N ASP A 26 -7.47 8.65 -1.51
CA ASP A 26 -7.87 9.90 -0.87
C ASP A 26 -7.89 11.08 -1.85
N THR A 27 -6.79 11.27 -2.60
CA THR A 27 -6.70 12.34 -3.60
C THR A 27 -7.78 12.18 -4.68
N GLY A 28 -8.01 10.94 -5.15
CA GLY A 28 -8.98 10.67 -6.21
C GLY A 28 -10.42 10.99 -5.78
N MET A 29 -10.81 10.58 -4.57
CA MET A 29 -12.11 10.93 -4.00
C MET A 29 -12.23 12.44 -3.72
N GLY A 30 -11.14 13.08 -3.25
CA GLY A 30 -11.07 14.52 -3.05
C GLY A 30 -11.22 15.34 -4.34
N LEU A 31 -10.83 14.81 -5.50
CA LEU A 31 -11.06 15.39 -6.82
C LEU A 31 -12.51 15.20 -7.34
N GLY A 32 -13.39 14.58 -6.55
CA GLY A 32 -14.79 14.35 -6.90
C GLY A 32 -15.05 13.09 -7.70
N MET A 33 -14.07 12.19 -7.85
CA MET A 33 -14.34 10.86 -8.39
C MET A 33 -15.12 10.05 -7.36
N HIS A 34 -16.22 9.42 -7.79
CA HIS A 34 -17.05 8.60 -6.91
C HIS A 34 -17.60 7.41 -7.67
N PHE A 35 -17.61 6.24 -7.03
CA PHE A 35 -18.22 5.05 -7.63
C PHE A 35 -19.74 5.11 -7.45
N PRO A 36 -20.52 5.10 -8.55
CA PRO A 36 -21.97 5.18 -8.45
C PRO A 36 -22.53 3.98 -7.66
N GLY A 37 -23.37 4.26 -6.67
CA GLY A 37 -24.02 3.24 -5.82
C GLY A 37 -23.36 3.04 -4.45
N TYR A 38 -22.25 3.70 -4.15
CA TYR A 38 -21.60 3.64 -2.84
C TYR A 38 -21.88 4.89 -1.99
N PRO A 39 -21.68 4.86 -0.66
CA PRO A 39 -21.88 6.04 0.17
C PRO A 39 -20.88 7.15 -0.18
N VAL A 40 -21.39 8.39 -0.23
CA VAL A 40 -20.56 9.59 -0.41
C VAL A 40 -20.14 10.08 0.98
N GLU A 41 -18.87 9.95 1.32
CA GLU A 41 -18.28 10.49 2.55
C GLU A 41 -17.01 11.28 2.19
N PRO A 42 -17.00 12.61 2.41
CA PRO A 42 -15.85 13.45 2.03
C PRO A 42 -14.66 13.31 3.00
N ASP A 43 -14.87 12.82 4.22
CA ASP A 43 -13.81 12.63 5.19
C ASP A 43 -13.27 11.19 5.15
N PHE A 44 -12.03 11.00 4.68
CA PHE A 44 -11.42 9.68 4.58
C PHE A 44 -11.36 8.94 5.93
N THR A 45 -11.35 9.67 7.06
CA THR A 45 -11.34 9.07 8.41
C THR A 45 -12.66 8.36 8.75
N LYS A 46 -13.77 8.75 8.12
CA LYS A 46 -15.09 8.17 8.30
C LYS A 46 -15.51 7.27 7.14
N ALA A 47 -14.88 7.43 5.97
CA ALA A 47 -15.23 6.72 4.75
C ALA A 47 -15.23 5.20 4.92
N PHE A 48 -14.27 4.63 5.66
CA PHE A 48 -14.25 3.19 5.93
C PHE A 48 -15.46 2.73 6.75
N ALA A 49 -15.81 3.44 7.82
CA ALA A 49 -16.97 3.11 8.64
C ALA A 49 -18.27 3.21 7.83
N ALA A 50 -18.43 4.30 7.07
CA ALA A 50 -19.57 4.49 6.17
C ALA A 50 -19.69 3.34 5.16
N PHE A 51 -18.59 2.99 4.47
CA PHE A 51 -18.56 1.90 3.51
C PHE A 51 -18.86 0.54 4.15
N SER A 52 -18.23 0.22 5.28
CA SER A 52 -18.42 -1.08 5.96
C SER A 52 -19.84 -1.28 6.48
N SER A 53 -20.52 -0.20 6.88
CA SER A 53 -21.90 -0.24 7.34
C SER A 53 -22.91 -0.35 6.18
N ALA A 54 -22.65 0.32 5.06
CA ALA A 54 -23.51 0.26 3.88
C ALA A 54 -23.35 -1.08 3.14
N GLU A 55 -22.11 -1.55 2.99
CA GLU A 55 -21.76 -2.70 2.16
C GLU A 55 -20.91 -3.73 2.93
N PRO A 56 -21.49 -4.40 3.95
CA PRO A 56 -20.75 -5.33 4.79
C PRO A 56 -20.26 -6.57 4.01
N ALA A 57 -21.02 -7.03 3.02
CA ALA A 57 -20.64 -8.18 2.20
C ALA A 57 -19.41 -7.89 1.33
N THR A 58 -19.38 -6.73 0.67
CA THR A 58 -18.22 -6.30 -0.14
C THR A 58 -17.00 -6.06 0.74
N THR A 59 -17.18 -5.44 1.91
CA THR A 59 -16.09 -5.23 2.87
C THR A 59 -15.48 -6.56 3.33
N ALA A 60 -16.32 -7.54 3.67
CA ALA A 60 -15.86 -8.87 4.05
C ALA A 60 -15.13 -9.59 2.91
N ALA A 61 -15.64 -9.48 1.67
CA ALA A 61 -14.99 -10.06 0.50
C ALA A 61 -13.61 -9.45 0.22
N ILE A 62 -13.47 -8.12 0.30
CA ILE A 62 -12.19 -7.41 0.15
C ILE A 62 -11.22 -7.83 1.25
N LEU A 63 -11.66 -7.87 2.51
CA LEU A 63 -10.82 -8.27 3.63
C LEU A 63 -10.34 -9.72 3.52
N LEU A 64 -11.22 -10.63 3.07
CA LEU A 64 -10.88 -12.03 2.83
C LEU A 64 -9.83 -12.15 1.72
N PHE A 65 -10.01 -11.43 0.61
CA PHE A 65 -9.03 -11.41 -0.48
C PHE A 65 -7.66 -10.93 -0.02
N ILE A 66 -7.61 -9.81 0.73
CA ILE A 66 -6.36 -9.28 1.29
C ILE A 66 -5.72 -10.30 2.24
N SER A 67 -6.52 -10.94 3.09
CA SER A 67 -6.05 -11.91 4.08
C SER A 67 -5.43 -13.15 3.42
N ILE A 68 -6.04 -13.67 2.35
CA ILE A 68 -5.48 -14.79 1.58
C ILE A 68 -4.19 -14.36 0.89
N ALA A 69 -4.18 -13.22 0.19
CA ALA A 69 -3.00 -12.73 -0.52
C ALA A 69 -1.81 -12.47 0.43
N GLU A 70 -2.06 -11.87 1.59
CA GLU A 70 -1.05 -11.63 2.62
C GLU A 70 -0.58 -12.95 3.27
N GLY A 71 -1.47 -13.91 3.50
CA GLY A 71 -1.11 -15.23 4.03
C GLY A 71 -0.21 -16.03 3.08
N GLU A 72 -0.59 -16.09 1.80
CA GLU A 72 0.19 -16.75 0.75
C GLU A 72 1.56 -16.09 0.54
N SER A 73 1.67 -14.78 0.82
CA SER A 73 2.93 -14.05 0.68
C SER A 73 4.07 -14.64 1.53
N VAL A 74 3.77 -15.25 2.68
CA VAL A 74 4.76 -15.83 3.60
C VAL A 74 4.68 -17.35 3.69
N GLY A 75 3.52 -17.95 3.36
CA GLY A 75 3.25 -19.38 3.55
C GLY A 75 4.25 -20.33 2.87
N TRP A 76 4.89 -19.90 1.77
CA TRP A 76 5.77 -20.75 0.96
C TRP A 76 7.26 -20.41 1.07
N THR A 77 7.61 -19.35 1.81
CA THR A 77 8.92 -18.70 1.65
C THR A 77 9.86 -18.89 2.83
N GLY A 78 9.38 -19.43 3.95
CA GLY A 78 10.16 -19.62 5.17
C GLY A 78 10.19 -18.39 6.07
N ASP A 79 11.15 -18.34 7.00
CA ASP A 79 11.21 -17.33 8.06
C ASP A 79 11.96 -16.07 7.63
N ASN A 80 11.22 -15.03 7.24
CA ASN A 80 11.79 -13.74 6.82
C ASN A 80 12.39 -12.97 8.00
N TRP A 81 11.88 -13.15 9.22
CA TRP A 81 12.38 -12.44 10.41
C TRP A 81 13.83 -12.80 10.72
N ARG A 82 14.22 -14.05 10.42
CA ARG A 82 15.59 -14.57 10.63
C ARG A 82 16.44 -14.60 9.37
N GLY A 83 15.98 -14.02 8.26
CA GLY A 83 16.70 -14.02 6.99
C GLY A 83 16.78 -15.39 6.32
N LYS A 84 15.90 -16.32 6.68
CA LYS A 84 15.84 -17.68 6.11
C LYS A 84 14.81 -17.78 4.99
N SER A 85 14.45 -16.65 4.39
CA SER A 85 13.53 -16.62 3.26
C SER A 85 14.20 -17.13 2.00
N THR A 86 13.46 -17.86 1.18
CA THR A 86 13.89 -18.26 -0.17
C THR A 86 13.49 -17.26 -1.25
N LYS A 87 12.61 -16.29 -0.96
CA LYS A 87 12.14 -15.28 -1.93
C LYS A 87 12.98 -14.00 -1.90
N GLU A 88 12.98 -13.29 -3.04
CA GLU A 88 13.42 -11.91 -3.06
C GLU A 88 12.39 -11.02 -2.33
N PRO A 89 12.80 -10.12 -1.42
CA PRO A 89 11.89 -9.22 -0.73
C PRO A 89 11.03 -8.40 -1.70
N GLY A 90 9.70 -8.43 -1.51
CA GLY A 90 8.74 -7.71 -2.35
C GLY A 90 8.31 -8.44 -3.63
N ASP A 91 8.89 -9.60 -3.96
CA ASP A 91 8.40 -10.45 -5.05
C ASP A 91 7.20 -11.28 -4.59
N LEU A 92 6.03 -10.95 -5.13
CA LEU A 92 4.75 -11.62 -4.85
C LEU A 92 4.29 -12.51 -6.01
N GLY A 93 5.09 -12.66 -7.08
CA GLY A 93 4.68 -13.39 -8.28
C GLY A 93 3.62 -12.67 -9.13
N LEU A 94 3.28 -11.42 -8.81
CA LEU A 94 2.28 -10.61 -9.51
C LEU A 94 2.87 -9.92 -10.76
N ASP A 95 3.27 -10.71 -11.77
CA ASP A 95 3.72 -10.22 -13.08
C ASP A 95 2.77 -10.66 -14.22
N TYR A 96 1.52 -10.20 -14.19
CA TYR A 96 0.50 -10.55 -15.19
C TYR A 96 0.88 -10.12 -16.62
N LEU A 97 1.68 -9.06 -16.76
CA LEU A 97 2.10 -8.52 -18.06
C LEU A 97 3.38 -9.20 -18.60
N GLY A 98 4.02 -10.05 -17.79
CA GLY A 98 5.26 -10.75 -18.13
C GLY A 98 6.44 -9.80 -18.36
N LEU A 99 6.49 -8.69 -17.64
CA LEU A 99 7.50 -7.64 -17.82
C LEU A 99 8.90 -8.13 -17.45
N LYS A 100 9.02 -9.04 -16.47
CA LYS A 100 10.31 -9.65 -16.10
C LYS A 100 10.97 -10.37 -17.27
N ASN A 101 10.18 -10.98 -18.15
CA ASN A 101 10.68 -11.72 -19.31
C ASN A 101 10.92 -10.85 -20.55
N LYS A 102 10.37 -9.63 -20.57
CA LYS A 102 10.43 -8.72 -21.73
C LYS A 102 11.47 -7.60 -21.60
N LEU A 103 11.89 -7.28 -20.37
CA LEU A 103 12.80 -6.18 -20.09
C LEU A 103 14.22 -6.67 -19.78
N SER A 104 15.22 -5.84 -20.04
CA SER A 104 16.59 -6.12 -19.61
C SER A 104 16.72 -6.01 -18.09
N GLN A 105 17.69 -6.72 -17.51
CA GLN A 105 17.95 -6.72 -16.06
C GLN A 105 18.16 -5.30 -15.52
N GLU A 106 18.91 -4.46 -16.23
CA GLU A 106 19.16 -3.06 -15.85
C GLU A 106 17.86 -2.24 -15.75
N LYS A 107 16.90 -2.46 -16.67
CA LYS A 107 15.60 -1.79 -16.61
C LYS A 107 14.78 -2.29 -15.42
N LEU A 108 14.81 -3.59 -15.14
CA LEU A 108 14.10 -4.17 -13.99
C LEU A 108 14.62 -3.57 -12.67
N ASP A 109 15.94 -3.49 -12.50
CA ASP A 109 16.56 -2.92 -11.30
C ASP A 109 16.25 -1.43 -11.16
N ARG A 110 16.22 -0.70 -12.28
CA ARG A 110 15.75 0.70 -12.29
C ARG A 110 14.30 0.81 -11.83
N TYR A 111 13.39 -0.05 -12.31
CA TYR A 111 11.98 0.00 -11.91
C TYR A 111 11.77 -0.37 -10.43
N LYS A 112 12.56 -1.30 -9.87
CA LYS A 112 12.58 -1.58 -8.42
C LYS A 112 12.95 -0.32 -7.62
N ILE A 113 13.95 0.44 -8.07
CA ILE A 113 14.34 1.71 -7.41
C ILE A 113 13.25 2.77 -7.55
N VAL A 114 12.59 2.87 -8.71
CA VAL A 114 11.48 3.79 -8.93
C VAL A 114 10.32 3.48 -7.98
N GLU A 115 9.94 2.20 -7.85
CA GLU A 115 8.93 1.76 -6.90
C GLU A 115 9.29 2.15 -5.47
N MET A 116 10.53 1.90 -5.03
CA MET A 116 10.95 2.26 -3.68
C MET A 116 10.89 3.77 -3.43
N LYS A 117 11.36 4.60 -4.37
CA LYS A 117 11.35 6.06 -4.21
C LYS A 117 9.93 6.63 -4.18
N ASN A 118 9.06 6.13 -5.06
CA ASN A 118 7.65 6.53 -5.07
C ASN A 118 6.93 6.06 -3.80
N GLY A 119 7.21 4.84 -3.34
CA GLY A 119 6.70 4.32 -2.07
C GLY A 119 7.13 5.17 -0.87
N ARG A 120 8.40 5.58 -0.80
CA ARG A 120 8.89 6.49 0.25
C ARG A 120 8.21 7.85 0.23
N ALA A 121 8.04 8.43 -0.95
CA ALA A 121 7.32 9.69 -1.11
C ALA A 121 5.86 9.56 -0.64
N ALA A 122 5.19 8.46 -1.01
CA ALA A 122 3.81 8.20 -0.59
C ALA A 122 3.70 7.96 0.93
N MET A 123 4.66 7.28 1.57
CA MET A 123 4.69 7.12 3.02
C MET A 123 4.79 8.47 3.74
N ILE A 124 5.64 9.37 3.24
CA ILE A 124 5.75 10.74 3.77
C ILE A 124 4.41 11.49 3.56
N ALA A 125 3.82 11.39 2.37
CA ALA A 125 2.53 12.04 2.08
C ALA A 125 1.41 11.56 3.02
N MET A 126 1.30 10.26 3.27
CA MET A 126 0.32 9.72 4.23
C MET A 126 0.60 10.16 5.66
N ALA A 127 1.87 10.20 6.08
CA ALA A 127 2.23 10.73 7.40
C ALA A 127 1.85 12.22 7.53
N SER A 128 2.03 13.01 6.48
CA SER A 128 1.58 14.41 6.42
C SER A 128 0.06 14.54 6.53
N LEU A 129 -0.71 13.67 5.84
CA LEU A 129 -2.18 13.66 5.96
C LEU A 129 -2.64 13.33 7.39
N PHE A 130 -2.00 12.36 8.04
CA PHE A 130 -2.31 12.02 9.44
C PHE A 130 -1.97 13.16 10.39
N ALA A 131 -0.82 13.81 10.21
CA ALA A 131 -0.42 14.97 11.00
C ALA A 131 -1.40 16.13 10.83
N TRP A 132 -1.74 16.48 9.58
CA TRP A 132 -2.65 17.57 9.26
C TRP A 132 -4.03 17.41 9.93
N LYS A 133 -4.59 16.19 9.88
CA LYS A 133 -5.90 15.91 10.50
C LYS A 133 -5.85 15.88 12.03
N SER A 134 -4.74 15.43 12.61
CA SER A 134 -4.60 15.27 14.07
C SER A 134 -4.19 16.56 14.78
N ILE A 135 -3.39 17.38 14.12
CA ILE A 135 -2.83 18.62 14.64
C ILE A 135 -3.04 19.71 13.58
N PRO A 136 -4.03 20.61 13.78
CA PRO A 136 -4.26 21.73 12.88
C PRO A 136 -3.00 22.60 12.73
N GLY A 137 -2.64 23.00 11.51
CA GLY A 137 -1.44 23.80 11.24
C GLY A 137 -0.11 23.01 11.20
N SER A 138 -0.13 21.69 11.36
CA SER A 138 1.10 20.87 11.33
C SER A 138 1.74 20.75 9.94
N VAL A 139 0.93 20.80 8.88
CA VAL A 139 1.40 20.82 7.49
C VAL A 139 0.86 22.08 6.81
N PRO A 140 1.56 23.23 6.94
CA PRO A 140 1.05 24.52 6.51
C PRO A 140 0.66 24.59 5.04
N LEU A 141 1.32 23.81 4.17
CA LEU A 141 1.03 23.76 2.74
C LEU A 141 -0.39 23.26 2.43
N MET A 142 -0.98 22.45 3.32
CA MET A 142 -2.33 21.90 3.15
C MET A 142 -3.42 22.85 3.66
N ASP A 143 -3.05 23.93 4.35
CA ASP A 143 -3.96 24.95 4.88
C ASP A 143 -4.03 26.21 3.98
N ILE A 144 -3.21 26.26 2.91
CA ILE A 144 -3.21 27.31 1.88
C ILE A 144 -4.37 27.07 0.91
#